data_AF-A0A235F3J2-F1
#
_entry.id   AF-A0A235F3J2-F1
#
_cell.length_a   1.000
_cell.length_b   1.000
_cell.length_c   1.000
_cell.angle_alpha   90.00
_cell.angle_beta   90.00
_cell.angle_gamma   90.00
#
_symmetry.space_group_name_H-M   'P 1'
#
loop_
_entity.id
_entity.type
_entity.pdbx_description
1 polymer ?
#
loop_
_entity_poly.entity_id
_entity_poly.type
_entity_poly.pdbx_seq_one_letter_code
_entity_poly.pdbx_strand_id
1 'polypeptide(L)'
;MSEAELETARLLARFKLMVRRSLDRSVNLAAMQADPAQAAAVLDEIEELADDEELLTMVVRLRERLLAPAAEAPVELLPETEVPAAVTRPAVRDYRFGARGG
;
A
#
# COMPACT_ATOMS: atom_id res chain seq x y z
N MET A 1 -16.46 -18.96 -2.65
CA MET A 1 -15.64 -17.76 -2.42
C MET A 1 -14.36 -17.91 -3.20
N SER A 2 -14.00 -16.89 -3.97
CA SER A 2 -12.70 -16.78 -4.64
C SER A 2 -11.60 -16.51 -3.62
N GLU A 3 -10.35 -16.78 -3.98
CA GLU A 3 -9.18 -16.48 -3.13
C GLU A 3 -9.08 -14.98 -2.81
N ALA A 4 -9.47 -14.12 -3.76
CA ALA A 4 -9.51 -12.67 -3.60
C ALA A 4 -10.55 -12.23 -2.53
N GLU A 5 -11.72 -12.87 -2.49
CA GLU A 5 -12.74 -12.59 -1.46
C GLU A 5 -12.25 -12.98 -0.06
N LEU A 6 -11.55 -14.12 0.05
CA LEU A 6 -10.96 -14.58 1.31
C LEU A 6 -9.83 -13.67 1.78
N GLU A 7 -8.98 -13.20 0.87
CA GLU A 7 -7.92 -12.23 1.18
C GLU A 7 -8.51 -10.92 1.69
N THR A 8 -9.54 -10.41 1.01
CA THR A 8 -10.25 -9.18 1.41
C THR A 8 -10.90 -9.33 2.79
N ALA A 9 -11.54 -10.47 3.05
CA ALA A 9 -12.13 -10.76 4.36
C ALA A 9 -11.07 -10.80 5.47
N ARG A 10 -9.88 -11.36 5.20
CA ARG A 10 -8.75 -11.36 6.16
C ARG A 10 -8.24 -9.96 6.43
N LEU A 11 -8.09 -9.12 5.41
CA LEU A 11 -7.68 -7.72 5.56
C LEU A 11 -8.67 -6.94 6.41
N LEU A 12 -9.97 -7.07 6.13
CA LEU A 12 -11.03 -6.43 6.91
C LEU A 12 -11.05 -6.89 8.37
N ALA A 13 -10.86 -8.19 8.61
CA ALA A 13 -10.76 -8.72 9.96
C ALA A 13 -9.55 -8.14 10.71
N ARG A 14 -8.37 -8.10 10.07
CA ARG A 14 -7.17 -7.50 10.65
C ARG A 14 -7.37 -6.02 10.97
N PHE A 15 -7.92 -5.25 10.03
CA PHE A 15 -8.24 -3.84 10.23
C PHE A 15 -9.15 -3.62 11.44
N LYS A 16 -10.24 -4.38 11.55
CA LYS A 16 -11.15 -4.29 12.71
C LYS A 16 -10.45 -4.55 14.04
N LEU A 17 -9.54 -5.53 14.09
CA LEU A 17 -8.79 -5.84 15.30
C LEU A 17 -7.78 -4.73 15.64
N MET A 18 -7.13 -4.15 14.63
CA MET A 18 -6.21 -3.02 14.82
C MET A 18 -6.95 -1.80 15.36
N VAL A 19 -8.05 -1.39 14.71
CA VAL A 19 -8.89 -0.27 15.17
C VAL A 19 -9.38 -0.47 16.60
N ARG A 20 -9.79 -1.69 16.95
CA ARG A 20 -10.22 -2.00 18.32
C ARG A 20 -9.07 -1.89 19.33
N ARG A 21 -7.86 -2.26 18.95
CA ARG A 21 -6.69 -2.19 19.83
C ARG A 21 -6.16 -0.77 19.99
N SER A 22 -6.15 0.04 18.93
CA SER A 22 -5.56 1.38 18.94
C SER A 22 -6.54 2.47 19.37
N LEU A 23 -7.81 2.38 18.95
CA LEU A 23 -8.80 3.45 19.11
C LEU A 23 -9.95 3.06 20.04
N ASP A 24 -9.96 1.83 20.58
CA ASP A 24 -11.06 1.23 21.36
C ASP A 24 -12.44 1.34 20.68
N ARG A 25 -12.42 1.33 19.34
CA ARG A 25 -13.61 1.46 18.50
C ARG A 25 -13.92 0.16 17.77
N SER A 26 -15.17 0.00 17.38
CA SER A 26 -15.61 -1.17 16.62
C SER A 26 -16.15 -0.75 15.26
N VAL A 27 -15.73 -1.46 14.21
CA VAL A 27 -16.15 -1.20 12.84
C VAL A 27 -17.13 -2.28 12.37
N ASN A 28 -18.15 -1.87 11.62
CA ASN A 28 -19.11 -2.77 10.98
C ASN A 28 -18.63 -3.16 9.57
N LEU A 29 -18.04 -4.36 9.46
CA LEU A 29 -17.49 -4.87 8.21
C LEU A 29 -18.55 -5.13 7.14
N ALA A 30 -19.76 -5.55 7.53
CA ALA A 30 -20.83 -5.80 6.58
C ALA A 30 -21.30 -4.51 5.92
N ALA A 31 -21.38 -3.42 6.68
CA ALA A 31 -21.72 -2.10 6.16
C ALA A 31 -20.66 -1.56 5.19
N MET A 32 -19.37 -1.73 5.53
CA MET A 32 -18.27 -1.33 4.65
C MET A 32 -18.22 -2.12 3.34
N GLN A 33 -18.60 -3.40 3.34
CA GLN A 33 -18.65 -4.20 2.11
C GLN A 33 -19.87 -3.88 1.25
N ALA A 34 -20.99 -3.52 1.87
CA ALA A 34 -22.24 -3.28 1.16
C ALA A 34 -22.29 -1.90 0.49
N ASP A 35 -21.67 -0.88 1.08
CA ASP A 35 -21.72 0.50 0.60
C ASP A 35 -20.31 1.14 0.58
N PRO A 36 -19.76 1.45 -0.61
CA PRO A 36 -18.47 2.11 -0.72
C PRO A 36 -18.46 3.53 -0.12
N ALA A 37 -19.59 4.25 -0.12
CA ALA A 37 -19.64 5.58 0.51
C ALA A 37 -19.50 5.47 2.04
N GLN A 38 -20.17 4.47 2.63
CA GLN A 38 -20.03 4.16 4.04
C GLN A 38 -18.62 3.69 4.40
N ALA A 39 -17.98 2.88 3.53
CA ALA A 39 -16.60 2.48 3.70
C ALA A 39 -15.65 3.67 3.71
N ALA A 40 -15.80 4.61 2.76
CA ALA A 40 -15.01 5.82 2.68
C ALA A 40 -15.13 6.65 3.97
N ALA A 41 -16.35 6.95 4.41
CA ALA A 41 -16.58 7.73 5.61
C ALA A 41 -15.95 7.11 6.87
N VAL A 42 -16.04 5.79 7.02
CA VAL A 42 -15.43 5.07 8.14
C VAL A 42 -13.90 5.09 8.03
N LEU A 43 -13.34 4.91 6.83
CA LEU A 43 -11.89 4.96 6.63
C LEU A 43 -11.33 6.36 6.91
N ASP A 44 -12.02 7.42 6.48
CA ASP A 44 -11.66 8.82 6.75
C ASP A 44 -11.69 9.10 8.27
N GLU A 45 -12.74 8.66 8.97
CA GLU A 45 -12.86 8.84 10.42
C GLU A 45 -11.72 8.13 11.18
N ILE A 46 -11.36 6.91 10.75
CA ILE A 46 -10.27 6.16 11.38
C ILE A 46 -8.91 6.78 11.05
N GLU A 47 -8.72 7.30 9.83
CA GLU A 47 -7.49 7.99 9.42
C GLU A 47 -7.22 9.23 10.29
N GLU A 48 -8.24 10.05 10.53
CA GLU A 48 -8.12 11.26 11.37
C GLU A 48 -7.82 10.95 12.84
N LEU A 49 -8.22 9.78 13.33
CA LEU A 49 -8.01 9.36 14.71
C LEU A 49 -6.74 8.52 14.91
N ALA A 50 -6.17 7.97 13.84
CA ALA A 50 -5.05 7.05 13.92
C ALA A 50 -3.70 7.77 13.95
N ASP A 51 -2.96 7.57 15.03
CA ASP A 51 -1.56 8.03 15.14
C ASP A 51 -0.53 6.94 14.81
N ASP A 52 -0.99 5.72 14.49
CA ASP A 52 -0.14 4.55 14.26
C ASP A 52 0.09 4.30 12.76
N GLU A 53 1.36 4.22 12.36
CA GLU A 53 1.76 4.03 10.95
C GLU A 53 1.23 2.72 10.35
N GLU A 54 1.20 1.63 11.12
CA GLU A 54 0.70 0.34 10.64
C GLU A 54 -0.81 0.44 10.33
N LEU A 55 -1.57 1.12 11.19
CA LEU A 55 -2.99 1.37 10.99
C LEU A 55 -3.26 2.28 9.79
N LEU A 56 -2.51 3.38 9.64
CA LEU A 56 -2.62 4.27 8.50
C LEU A 56 -2.30 3.55 7.17
N THR A 57 -1.26 2.71 7.17
CA THR A 57 -0.93 1.86 6.02
C THR A 57 -2.07 0.90 5.68
N MET A 58 -2.73 0.33 6.71
CA MET A 58 -3.88 -0.55 6.52
C MET A 58 -5.09 0.19 5.91
N VAL A 59 -5.34 1.44 6.33
CA VAL A 59 -6.41 2.28 5.78
C VAL A 59 -6.20 2.50 4.28
N VAL A 60 -4.99 2.89 3.86
CA VAL A 60 -4.67 3.11 2.45
C VAL A 60 -4.91 1.84 1.62
N ARG A 61 -4.43 0.68 2.08
CA ARG A 61 -4.65 -0.61 1.39
C ARG A 61 -6.12 -0.97 1.24
N LEU A 62 -6.94 -0.71 2.27
CA LEU A 62 -8.38 -0.96 2.19
C LEU A 62 -9.08 0.04 1.27
N ARG A 63 -8.61 1.29 1.22
CA ARG A 63 -9.13 2.30 0.30
C ARG A 63 -8.93 1.85 -1.16
N GLU A 64 -7.75 1.34 -1.49
CA GLU A 64 -7.48 0.77 -2.81
C GLU A 64 -8.34 -0.47 -3.10
N ARG A 65 -8.58 -1.34 -2.12
CA ARG A 65 -9.35 -2.58 -2.36
C ARG A 65 -10.87 -2.35 -2.45
N LEU A 66 -11.41 -1.42 -1.66
CA LEU A 66 -12.87 -1.19 -1.54
C LEU A 66 -13.38 -0.06 -2.43
N LEU A 67 -12.53 0.95 -2.69
CA LEU A 67 -12.94 2.17 -3.40
C LEU A 67 -12.25 2.34 -4.75
N ALA A 68 -11.20 1.58 -5.07
CA ALA A 68 -10.65 1.66 -6.41
C ALA A 68 -11.72 1.18 -7.40
N PRO A 69 -11.99 1.95 -8.48
CA PRO A 69 -12.72 1.40 -9.60
C PRO A 69 -11.95 0.16 -10.05
N ALA A 70 -12.65 -0.91 -10.42
CA ALA A 70 -12.07 -2.17 -10.89
C ALA A 70 -11.23 -1.96 -12.15
N ALA A 71 -10.06 -1.34 -11.99
CA ALA A 71 -9.00 -1.28 -12.95
C ALA A 71 -8.21 -2.56 -12.72
N GLU A 72 -8.58 -3.57 -13.50
CA GLU A 72 -7.79 -4.73 -13.91
C GLU A 72 -6.45 -4.90 -13.16
N ALA A 73 -6.41 -5.82 -12.20
CA ALA A 73 -5.17 -6.41 -11.74
C ALA A 73 -4.57 -7.23 -12.91
N PRO A 74 -3.23 -7.28 -13.09
CA PRO A 74 -2.40 -7.96 -12.09
C PRO A 74 -1.03 -7.29 -11.87
N VAL A 75 -0.68 -7.05 -10.62
CA VAL A 75 0.73 -6.95 -10.23
C VAL A 75 1.01 -8.15 -9.33
N GLU A 76 1.57 -9.19 -9.95
CA GLU A 76 2.20 -10.32 -9.26
C GLU A 76 3.29 -9.78 -8.34
N LEU A 77 3.04 -9.82 -7.03
CA LEU A 77 4.08 -9.66 -6.03
C LEU A 77 4.66 -11.05 -5.75
N LEU A 78 5.71 -11.40 -6.50
CA LEU A 78 6.62 -12.49 -6.15
C LEU A 78 7.40 -12.12 -4.86
N PRO A 79 7.74 -13.09 -4.00
CA PRO A 79 8.27 -12.83 -2.67
C PRO A 79 9.71 -12.31 -2.69
N GLU A 80 10.01 -11.43 -1.72
CA GLU A 80 11.34 -10.92 -1.37
C GLU A 80 12.40 -12.02 -1.29
N THR A 81 13.53 -11.81 -2.00
CA THR A 81 14.93 -11.83 -1.49
C THR A 81 15.87 -12.12 -2.67
N GLU A 82 16.70 -11.15 -3.09
CA GLU A 82 18.15 -11.31 -3.36
C GLU A 82 18.80 -10.08 -4.04
N VAL A 83 19.74 -9.46 -3.29
CA VAL A 83 21.02 -8.81 -3.69
C VAL A 83 21.01 -7.56 -4.61
N PRO A 84 21.74 -6.46 -4.24
CA PRO A 84 21.75 -5.22 -5.03
C PRO A 84 22.60 -5.35 -6.30
N ALA A 85 21.97 -5.24 -7.47
CA ALA A 85 22.67 -5.08 -8.73
C ALA A 85 22.80 -3.58 -9.09
N ALA A 86 23.95 -3.02 -8.73
CA ALA A 86 24.41 -1.74 -9.26
C ALA A 86 24.49 -1.81 -10.79
N VAL A 87 23.72 -0.97 -11.50
CA VAL A 87 23.88 -0.76 -12.93
C VAL A 87 24.43 0.64 -13.19
N THR A 88 25.76 0.71 -13.23
CA THR A 88 26.59 1.61 -14.06
C THR A 88 25.97 1.80 -15.46
N ARG A 89 25.93 2.99 -16.10
CA ARG A 89 27.04 3.84 -16.63
C ARG A 89 26.39 4.87 -17.63
N PRO A 90 27.11 5.86 -18.23
CA PRO A 90 28.44 6.39 -17.93
C PRO A 90 28.48 7.92 -17.75
N ALA A 91 29.49 8.41 -17.02
CA ALA A 91 29.86 9.81 -16.97
C ALA A 91 30.52 10.22 -18.30
N VAL A 92 29.91 11.17 -19.01
CA VAL A 92 30.55 11.85 -20.14
C VAL A 92 31.47 12.91 -19.57
N ARG A 93 32.77 12.61 -19.50
CA ARG A 93 33.84 13.62 -19.45
C ARG A 93 34.86 13.25 -20.50
N ASP A 94 34.72 13.87 -21.66
CA ASP A 94 35.65 13.74 -22.77
C ASP A 94 36.91 14.57 -22.45
N TYR A 95 37.93 13.92 -21.89
CA TYR A 95 39.29 14.47 -21.74
C TYR A 95 40.13 13.99 -22.91
N ARG A 96 40.10 14.73 -24.02
CA ARG A 96 41.09 14.63 -25.09
C ARG A 96 41.79 15.97 -25.22
N PHE A 97 42.90 16.12 -24.50
CA PHE A 97 44.21 16.44 -25.05
C PHE A 97 45.15 16.95 -23.95
N GLY A 98 46.08 16.10 -23.54
CA GLY A 98 47.40 16.56 -23.12
C GLY A 98 48.26 16.72 -24.36
N ALA A 99 48.73 17.93 -24.63
CA ALA A 99 49.95 18.16 -25.40
C ALA A 99 50.90 18.93 -24.50
N ARG A 100 52.08 18.34 -24.31
CA ARG A 100 53.19 18.84 -23.50
C ARG A 100 54.09 19.69 -24.40
N GLY A 101 54.67 20.75 -23.84
CA GLY A 101 55.98 21.30 -24.23
C GLY A 101 56.02 22.26 -25.43
N GLY A 102 56.49 23.48 -25.18
CA GLY A 102 56.79 24.51 -26.16
C GLY A 102 56.72 25.90 -25.55
#